data_AF-A0A1I2C0F2-F1
#
_entry.id   AF-A0A1I2C0F2-F1
#
_cell.length_a   1.000
_cell.length_b   1.000
_cell.length_c   1.000
_cell.angle_alpha   90.00
_cell.angle_beta   90.00
_cell.angle_gamma   90.00
#
_symmetry.space_group_name_H-M   'P 1'
#
loop_
_entity.id
_entity.type
_entity.pdbx_description
1 polymer ?
#
loop_
_entity_poly.entity_id
_entity_poly.type
_entity_poly.pdbx_seq_one_letter_code
_entity_poly.pdbx_strand_id
1 'polypeptide(L)'
;MKSSKIKHLIISSLLCLATIGIFIIFGKNLPDVVPVHWDSSGNVNGTIAKTYLTFGAPIAYLLINFIAFAKYQGDEKNAWKFYIVPIFAIAISFLVIFLALR
;
A
#
# COMPACT_ATOMS: atom_id res chain seq x y z
N MET A 1 16.11 10.92 21.43
CA MET A 1 15.44 9.66 21.00
C MET A 1 14.04 9.87 20.44
N LYS A 2 13.09 10.57 21.11
CA LYS A 2 11.71 10.79 20.62
C LYS A 2 11.60 11.30 19.16
N SER A 3 12.56 12.12 18.73
CA SER A 3 12.62 12.69 17.37
C SER A 3 12.89 11.66 16.26
N SER A 4 13.70 10.61 16.47
CA SER A 4 13.98 9.64 15.38
C SER A 4 12.78 8.73 15.09
N LYS A 5 12.03 8.31 16.11
CA LYS A 5 10.81 7.51 15.95
C LYS A 5 9.77 8.23 15.09
N ILE A 6 9.51 9.50 15.42
CA ILE A 6 8.55 10.32 14.68
C ILE A 6 9.02 10.52 13.23
N LYS A 7 10.33 10.68 12.99
CA LYS A 7 10.87 10.72 11.62
C LYS A 7 10.53 9.45 10.84
N HIS A 8 10.75 8.26 11.42
CA HIS A 8 10.42 7.00 10.75
C HIS A 8 8.92 6.88 10.46
N LEU A 9 8.05 7.25 11.41
CA LEU A 9 6.60 7.27 11.21
C LEU A 9 6.20 8.19 10.05
N ILE A 10 6.72 9.42 10.03
CA ILE A 10 6.42 10.40 8.97
C ILE A 10 6.86 9.86 7.61
N ILE A 11 8.11 9.38 7.50
CA ILE A 11 8.64 8.89 6.22
C ILE A 11 7.85 7.67 5.74
N SER A 12 7.62 6.67 6.61
CA SER A 12 6.88 5.46 6.20
C SER A 12 5.43 5.77 5.83
N SER A 13 4.81 6.75 6.49
CA SER A 13 3.46 7.22 6.16
C SER A 13 3.42 7.94 4.82
N LEU A 14 4.38 8.82 4.54
CA LEU A 14 4.51 9.49 3.25
C LEU A 14 4.73 8.48 2.12
N LEU A 15 5.53 7.43 2.34
CA LEU A 15 5.73 6.37 1.35
C LEU A 15 4.44 5.57 1.08
N CYS A 16 3.66 5.27 2.12
CA CYS A 16 2.34 4.64 1.93
C CYS A 16 1.41 5.54 1.11
N LEU A 17 1.33 6.84 1.42
CA LEU A 17 0.50 7.79 0.69
C LEU A 17 1.01 8.08 -0.72
N ALA A 18 2.32 8.00 -0.96
CA ALA A 18 2.92 8.16 -2.29
C ALA A 18 2.40 7.11 -3.30
N THR A 19 1.88 5.97 -2.83
CA THR A 19 1.22 4.98 -3.70
C THR A 19 -0.03 5.52 -4.40
N ILE A 20 -0.65 6.62 -3.90
CA ILE A 20 -1.69 7.36 -4.64
C ILE A 20 -1.13 7.79 -6.01
N GLY A 21 0.10 8.30 -6.06
CA GLY A 21 0.77 8.68 -7.30
C GLY A 21 0.94 7.51 -8.26
N ILE A 22 1.25 6.31 -7.74
CA ILE A 22 1.35 5.08 -8.55
C ILE A 22 0.00 4.78 -9.21
N PHE A 23 -1.08 4.76 -8.43
CA PHE A 23 -2.42 4.50 -8.98
C PHE A 23 -2.90 5.60 -9.93
N ILE A 24 -2.58 6.86 -9.69
CA ILE A 24 -2.95 7.96 -10.62
C ILE A 24 -2.16 7.89 -11.93
N ILE A 25 -0.86 7.58 -11.88
CA ILE A 25 0.00 7.58 -13.07
C ILE A 25 -0.22 6.32 -13.89
N PHE A 26 -0.13 5.16 -13.26
CA PHE A 26 -0.17 3.86 -13.94
C PHE A 26 -1.60 3.28 -14.02
N GLY A 27 -2.51 3.74 -13.16
CA GLY A 27 -3.90 3.28 -13.16
C GLY A 27 -4.80 3.96 -14.20
N LYS A 28 -4.27 4.85 -15.06
CA LYS A 28 -5.04 5.49 -16.15
C LYS A 28 -5.65 4.47 -17.11
N ASN A 29 -4.96 3.35 -17.30
CA ASN A 29 -5.40 2.28 -18.20
C ASN A 29 -6.30 1.25 -17.50
N LEU A 30 -6.54 1.39 -16.18
CA LEU A 30 -7.40 0.47 -15.46
C LEU A 30 -8.87 0.68 -15.85
N PRO A 31 -9.65 -0.41 -15.96
CA PRO A 31 -11.09 -0.34 -16.11
C PRO A 31 -11.73 0.37 -14.91
N ASP A 32 -12.96 0.87 -15.07
CA ASP A 32 -13.68 1.54 -13.98
C ASP A 32 -13.99 0.60 -12.81
N VAL A 33 -14.11 -0.70 -13.10
CA VAL A 33 -14.22 -1.78 -12.13
C VAL A 33 -12.98 -2.67 -12.26
N VAL A 34 -12.15 -2.67 -11.22
CA VAL A 34 -10.83 -3.31 -11.20
C VAL A 34 -10.93 -4.68 -10.52
N PRO A 35 -10.45 -5.76 -11.15
CA PRO A 35 -10.34 -7.06 -10.48
C PRO A 35 -9.25 -7.00 -9.41
N VAL A 36 -9.57 -7.46 -8.21
CA VAL A 36 -8.64 -7.47 -7.06
C VAL A 36 -8.62 -8.80 -6.32
N HIS A 37 -9.47 -9.75 -6.71
CA HIS A 37 -9.49 -11.10 -6.16
C HIS A 37 -9.86 -12.11 -7.25
N TRP A 38 -9.18 -13.25 -7.23
CA TRP A 38 -9.32 -14.36 -8.16
C TRP A 38 -9.54 -15.66 -7.38
N ASP A 39 -10.39 -16.55 -7.89
CA ASP A 39 -10.58 -17.89 -7.32
C ASP A 39 -9.40 -18.83 -7.66
N SER A 40 -9.44 -20.07 -7.14
CA SER A 40 -8.42 -21.09 -7.40
C SER A 40 -8.36 -21.56 -8.86
N SER A 41 -9.37 -21.25 -9.67
CA SER A 41 -9.41 -21.54 -11.11
C SER A 41 -8.91 -20.34 -11.93
N GLY A 42 -8.57 -19.22 -11.28
CA GLY A 42 -8.09 -18.01 -11.93
C GLY A 42 -9.21 -17.09 -12.44
N ASN A 43 -10.48 -17.32 -12.07
CA ASN A 43 -11.58 -16.43 -12.46
C ASN A 43 -11.66 -15.25 -11.49
N VAL A 44 -11.97 -14.07 -12.02
CA VAL A 44 -12.27 -12.89 -11.19
C VAL A 44 -13.56 -13.16 -10.42
N ASN A 45 -13.49 -13.10 -9.09
CA ASN A 45 -14.66 -13.20 -8.20
C ASN A 45 -14.75 -12.05 -7.18
N GLY A 46 -13.84 -11.07 -7.26
CA GLY A 46 -13.89 -9.85 -6.47
C GLY A 46 -13.36 -8.66 -7.23
N THR A 47 -14.13 -7.57 -7.20
CA THR A 47 -13.83 -6.33 -7.91
C THR A 47 -14.03 -5.12 -7.01
N ILE A 48 -13.37 -4.02 -7.35
CA ILE A 48 -13.57 -2.74 -6.67
C ILE A 48 -13.59 -1.61 -7.69
N ALA A 49 -14.31 -0.52 -7.41
CA ALA A 49 -14.24 0.67 -8.25
C ALA A 49 -12.82 1.25 -8.27
N LYS A 50 -12.35 1.68 -9.44
CA LYS A 50 -11.02 2.28 -9.64
C LYS A 50 -10.73 3.40 -8.64
N THR A 51 -11.71 4.25 -8.35
CA THR A 51 -11.58 5.34 -7.38
C THR A 51 -11.30 4.82 -5.97
N TYR A 52 -12.00 3.77 -5.54
CA TYR A 52 -11.77 3.15 -4.23
C TYR A 52 -10.44 2.42 -4.17
N LEU A 53 -9.97 1.82 -5.27
CA LEU A 53 -8.60 1.28 -5.32
C LEU A 53 -7.56 2.40 -5.18
N THR A 54 -7.73 3.48 -5.95
CA THR A 54 -6.77 4.60 -6.06
C THR A 54 -6.56 5.31 -4.72
N PHE A 55 -7.61 5.50 -3.93
CA PHE A 55 -7.51 6.21 -2.65
C PHE A 55 -7.64 5.29 -1.43
N GLY A 56 -8.47 4.25 -1.52
CA GLY A 56 -8.72 3.32 -0.41
C GLY A 56 -7.52 2.42 -0.11
N ALA A 57 -6.80 1.92 -1.12
CA ALA A 57 -5.62 1.10 -0.88
C ALA A 57 -4.49 1.88 -0.17
N PRO A 58 -4.11 3.10 -0.61
CA PRO A 58 -3.14 3.91 0.13
C PRO A 58 -3.56 4.25 1.57
N ILE A 59 -4.86 4.51 1.82
CA ILE A 59 -5.38 4.71 3.17
C ILE A 59 -5.25 3.43 4.01
N ALA A 60 -5.62 2.27 3.46
CA ALA A 60 -5.46 0.99 4.14
C ALA A 60 -3.99 0.70 4.49
N TYR A 61 -3.07 0.98 3.56
CA TYR A 61 -1.62 0.85 3.79
C TYR A 61 -1.15 1.75 4.94
N LEU A 62 -1.64 2.99 5.00
CA LEU A 62 -1.33 3.93 6.09
C LEU A 62 -1.79 3.39 7.46
N LEU A 63 -3.01 2.85 7.53
CA LEU A 63 -3.55 2.26 8.76
C LEU A 63 -2.72 1.05 9.21
N ILE A 64 -2.36 0.16 8.28
CA ILE A 64 -1.48 -0.98 8.56
C ILE A 64 -0.09 -0.50 9.03
N ASN A 65 0.43 0.57 8.44
CA ASN A 65 1.70 1.17 8.82
C ASN A 65 1.67 1.72 10.26
N PHE A 66 0.55 2.31 10.69
CA PHE A 66 0.39 2.75 12.08
C PHE A 66 0.37 1.59 13.07
N ILE A 67 -0.31 0.49 12.73
CA ILE A 67 -0.31 -0.73 13.54
C ILE A 67 1.11 -1.31 13.64
N ALA A 68 1.83 -1.39 12.51
CA ALA A 68 3.22 -1.84 12.49
C ALA A 68 4.14 -0.93 13.30
N PHE A 69 3.97 0.39 13.19
CA PHE A 69 4.74 1.35 13.98
C PHE A 69 4.49 1.18 15.48
N ALA A 70 3.23 1.02 15.91
CA ALA A 70 2.88 0.80 17.30
C ALA A 70 3.56 -0.47 17.88
N LYS A 71 3.75 -1.50 17.05
CA LYS A 71 4.49 -2.72 17.39
C LYS A 71 6.01 -2.51 17.46
N TYR A 72 6.60 -1.76 16.53
CA TYR A 72 8.06 -1.64 16.39
C TYR A 72 8.70 -0.41 17.07
N GLN A 73 7.91 0.54 17.56
CA GLN A 73 8.41 1.79 18.17
C GLN A 73 9.37 1.60 19.37
N GLY A 74 9.40 0.42 20.00
CA GLY A 74 10.36 0.08 21.05
C GLY A 74 11.72 -0.44 20.55
N ASP A 75 11.80 -0.84 19.28
CA ASP A 75 12.96 -1.50 18.68
C ASP A 75 13.71 -0.54 17.74
N GLU A 76 14.23 0.55 18.31
CA GLU A 76 14.96 1.59 17.56
C GLU A 76 16.23 1.06 16.88
N LYS A 77 16.81 -0.04 17.38
CA LYS A 77 18.01 -0.66 16.80
C LYS A 77 17.74 -1.24 15.41
N ASN A 78 16.50 -1.60 15.12
CA ASN A 78 16.09 -2.23 13.86
C ASN A 78 15.19 -1.29 13.05
N ALA A 79 15.70 -0.10 12.70
CA ALA A 79 14.94 0.92 11.98
C ALA A 79 14.34 0.44 10.63
N TRP A 80 14.94 -0.56 9.98
CA TRP A 80 14.42 -1.15 8.74
C TRP A 80 12.99 -1.70 8.89
N LYS A 81 12.59 -2.12 10.09
CA LYS A 81 11.24 -2.68 10.37
C LYS A 81 10.13 -1.67 10.10
N PHE A 82 10.38 -0.37 10.27
CA PHE A 82 9.41 0.69 9.97
C PHE A 82 9.12 0.84 8.47
N TYR A 83 9.97 0.27 7.62
CA TYR A 83 9.86 0.37 6.16
C TYR A 83 9.31 -0.89 5.49
N ILE A 84 9.06 -1.96 6.25
CA ILE A 84 8.47 -3.19 5.71
C ILE A 84 7.13 -2.90 5.04
N VAL A 85 6.21 -2.24 5.76
CA VAL A 85 4.87 -1.93 5.24
C VAL A 85 4.91 -1.09 3.96
N PRO A 86 5.60 0.07 3.88
CA PRO A 86 5.62 0.84 2.64
C PRO A 86 6.30 0.10 1.48
N ILE A 87 7.30 -0.75 1.72
CA ILE A 87 7.91 -1.57 0.66
C ILE A 87 6.88 -2.54 0.07
N PHE A 88 6.15 -3.27 0.93
CA PHE A 88 5.09 -4.17 0.47
C PHE A 88 3.93 -3.41 -0.17
N ALA A 89 3.56 -2.24 0.35
CA ALA A 89 2.52 -1.39 -0.24
C ALA A 89 2.86 -1.02 -1.69
N ILE A 90 4.09 -0.55 -1.95
CA ILE A 90 4.54 -0.21 -3.30
C ILE A 90 4.56 -1.45 -4.20
N ALA A 91 5.10 -2.57 -3.72
CA ALA A 91 5.16 -3.82 -4.50
C ALA A 91 3.76 -4.34 -4.86
N ILE A 92 2.82 -4.32 -3.90
CA ILE A 92 1.43 -4.73 -4.10
C ILE A 92 0.72 -3.78 -5.07
N SER A 93 0.94 -2.47 -4.98
CA SER A 93 0.35 -1.51 -5.94
C SER A 93 0.74 -1.84 -7.38
N PHE A 94 2.02 -2.09 -7.66
CA PHE A 94 2.46 -2.48 -9.00
C PHE A 94 1.92 -3.85 -9.41
N LEU A 95 1.87 -4.82 -8.49
CA LEU A 95 1.32 -6.15 -8.75
C LEU A 95 -0.17 -6.09 -9.13
N VAL A 96 -0.98 -5.32 -8.38
CA VAL A 96 -2.41 -5.16 -8.66
C VAL A 96 -2.61 -4.53 -10.03
N ILE A 97 -1.86 -3.47 -10.36
CA ILE A 97 -1.96 -2.84 -11.68
C ILE A 97 -1.58 -3.82 -12.79
N PHE A 98 -0.49 -4.56 -12.62
CA PHE A 98 -0.07 -5.58 -13.60
C PHE A 98 -1.14 -6.66 -13.81
N LEU A 99 -1.71 -7.20 -12.73
CA LEU A 99 -2.72 -8.25 -12.81
C LEU A 99 -4.05 -7.74 -13.37
N ALA A 100 -4.42 -6.49 -13.09
CA ALA A 100 -5.66 -5.90 -13.57
C ALA A 100 -5.61 -5.47 -15.04
N LEU A 101 -4.42 -5.35 -15.63
CA LEU A 101 -4.23 -5.00 -17.05
C LEU A 101 -3.93 -6.22 -17.94
N ARG A 102 -3.81 -7.41 -17.34
CA ARG A 102 -3.57 -8.66 -18.05
C ARG A 102 -4.88 -9.34 -18.41
#